data_AF-A0A536YKM4-F1
#
_entry.id   AF-A0A536YKM4-F1
#
_cell.length_a   1.000
_cell.length_b   1.000
_cell.length_c   1.000
_cell.angle_alpha   90.00
_cell.angle_beta   90.00
_cell.angle_gamma   90.00
#
_symmetry.space_group_name_H-M   'P 1'
#
loop_
_entity.id
_entity.type
_entity.pdbx_description
1 polymer ?
#
loop_
_entity_poly.entity_id
_entity_poly.type
_entity_poly.pdbx_seq_one_letter_code
_entity_poly.pdbx_strand_id
1 'polypeptide(L)'
;MNPRLFLIALIAALALAGLPALAQAPATATAMPAVPPHSCVAPEYPGKDASKSRVDKFNQDYKTYGDCMKKYVDDTNKWVKAAAELANKAIDEYNRYTEDLKKRIEGDK
;
A
#
# COMPACT_ATOMS: atom_id res chain seq x y z
N MET A 1 24.00 20.92 -61.45
CA MET A 1 23.67 20.07 -60.29
C MET A 1 24.33 20.65 -59.04
N ASN A 2 23.56 21.12 -58.05
CA ASN A 2 24.11 21.63 -56.79
C ASN A 2 24.22 20.50 -55.75
N PRO A 3 25.43 20.13 -55.28
CA PRO A 3 25.64 18.99 -54.39
C PRO A 3 25.15 19.22 -52.95
N ARG A 4 24.81 20.47 -52.60
CA ARG A 4 24.32 20.84 -51.26
C ARG A 4 22.91 20.33 -50.96
N LEU A 5 22.12 19.98 -51.97
CA LEU A 5 20.77 19.45 -51.80
C LEU A 5 20.75 17.95 -51.43
N PHE A 6 21.84 17.21 -51.72
CA PHE A 6 21.92 15.78 -51.41
C PHE A 6 22.37 15.47 -49.97
N LEU A 7 23.06 16.41 -49.31
CA LEU A 7 23.53 16.22 -47.93
C LEU A 7 22.46 16.49 -46.86
N ILE A 8 21.41 17.24 -47.18
CA ILE A 8 20.33 17.56 -46.24
C ILE A 8 19.31 16.40 -46.18
N ALA A 9 19.20 15.60 -47.23
CA ALA A 9 18.27 14.47 -47.30
C ALA A 9 18.71 13.24 -46.47
N LEU A 10 20.00 13.11 -46.14
CA LEU A 10 20.49 11.93 -45.41
C LEU A 10 20.35 12.04 -43.88
N ILE A 11 20.22 13.26 -43.33
CA ILE A 11 20.14 13.46 -41.87
C ILE A 11 18.70 13.30 -41.35
N ALA A 12 17.70 13.40 -42.23
CA ALA A 12 16.29 13.27 -41.83
C ALA A 12 15.81 11.82 -41.62
N ALA A 13 16.59 10.82 -42.05
CA ALA A 13 16.16 9.41 -42.04
C ALA A 13 16.50 8.64 -40.75
N LEU A 14 17.28 9.21 -39.83
CA LEU A 14 17.76 8.51 -38.62
C LEU A 14 17.06 8.90 -37.32
N ALA A 15 16.05 9.78 -37.37
CA ALA A 15 15.37 10.28 -36.16
C ALA A 15 14.09 9.50 -35.78
N LEU A 16 13.72 8.42 -36.48
CA LEU A 16 12.42 7.75 -36.30
C LEU A 16 12.48 6.35 -35.65
N ALA A 17 13.66 5.87 -35.25
CA ALA A 17 13.83 4.50 -34.73
C ALA A 17 14.15 4.44 -33.22
N GLY A 18 13.57 5.34 -32.40
CA GLY A 18 14.11 5.60 -31.06
C GLY A 18 13.14 5.71 -29.89
N LEU A 19 11.88 5.28 -29.96
CA LEU A 19 10.98 5.34 -28.78
C LEU A 19 10.02 4.15 -28.67
N PRO A 20 10.45 2.94 -28.28
CA PRO A 20 9.58 1.99 -27.61
C PRO A 20 9.85 2.08 -26.09
N ALA A 21 9.64 3.24 -25.49
CA ALA A 21 9.72 3.37 -24.04
C ALA A 21 8.55 4.25 -23.60
N LEU A 22 7.81 3.79 -22.60
CA LEU A 22 6.58 4.38 -22.00
C LEU A 22 5.24 3.82 -22.49
N ALA A 23 5.20 2.61 -23.06
CA ALA A 23 3.97 1.79 -22.96
C ALA A 23 3.97 1.04 -21.62
N GLN A 24 3.99 1.76 -20.50
CA GLN A 24 3.68 1.15 -19.21
C GLN A 24 2.16 0.91 -19.20
N ALA A 25 1.75 -0.35 -19.32
CA ALA A 25 0.37 -0.74 -19.09
C ALA A 25 -0.06 -0.16 -17.73
N PRO A 26 -1.25 0.48 -17.63
CA PRO A 26 -1.72 1.02 -16.37
C PRO A 26 -1.66 -0.10 -15.32
N ALA A 27 -0.98 0.17 -14.21
CA ALA A 27 -0.91 -0.76 -13.09
C ALA A 27 -2.36 -1.13 -12.72
N THR A 28 -2.71 -2.40 -12.91
CA THR A 28 -4.01 -2.90 -12.47
C THR A 28 -4.09 -2.67 -10.97
N ALA A 29 -5.06 -1.87 -10.53
CA ALA A 29 -5.30 -1.67 -9.11
C ALA A 29 -5.62 -3.03 -8.50
N THR A 30 -4.64 -3.64 -7.82
CA THR A 30 -4.86 -4.83 -7.02
C THR A 30 -5.81 -4.46 -5.91
N ALA A 31 -7.00 -5.05 -5.91
CA ALA A 31 -7.95 -4.89 -4.81
C ALA A 31 -7.23 -5.20 -3.49
N MET A 32 -7.25 -4.23 -2.57
CA MET A 32 -6.64 -4.44 -1.26
C MET A 32 -7.34 -5.59 -0.54
N PRO A 33 -6.62 -6.43 0.22
CA PRO A 33 -7.24 -7.44 1.05
C PRO A 33 -8.27 -6.77 1.97
N ALA A 34 -9.52 -7.20 1.91
CA ALA A 34 -10.56 -6.68 2.77
C ALA A 34 -10.23 -7.06 4.22
N VAL A 35 -10.13 -6.07 5.11
CA VAL A 35 -10.02 -6.32 6.56
C VAL A 35 -11.37 -6.89 7.01
N PRO A 36 -11.41 -8.11 7.59
CA PRO A 36 -12.67 -8.69 8.03
C PRO A 36 -13.33 -7.80 9.09
N PRO A 37 -14.67 -7.61 9.08
CA PRO A 37 -15.35 -6.84 10.12
C PRO A 37 -15.39 -7.62 11.46
N HIS A 38 -15.58 -6.91 12.57
CA HIS A 38 -15.83 -7.53 13.87
C HIS A 38 -17.29 -7.98 14.03
N SER A 39 -17.50 -9.01 14.85
CA SER A 39 -18.84 -9.48 15.24
C SER A 39 -19.25 -9.04 16.66
N CYS A 40 -18.49 -8.14 17.29
CA CYS A 40 -18.76 -7.65 18.65
C CYS A 40 -20.06 -6.83 18.69
N VAL A 41 -20.94 -7.14 19.64
CA VAL A 41 -22.23 -6.47 19.82
C VAL A 41 -22.18 -5.57 21.05
N ALA A 42 -22.42 -4.27 20.86
CA ALA A 42 -22.49 -3.33 21.96
C ALA A 42 -23.76 -3.57 22.80
N PRO A 43 -23.66 -3.65 24.13
CA PRO A 43 -24.84 -3.77 24.97
C PRO A 43 -25.64 -2.46 24.98
N GLU A 44 -26.96 -2.59 25.12
CA GLU A 44 -27.84 -1.44 25.25
C GLU A 44 -27.65 -0.74 26.61
N TYR A 45 -27.53 0.58 26.59
CA TYR A 45 -27.37 1.36 27.81
C TYR A 45 -28.64 1.25 28.67
N PRO A 46 -28.54 0.88 29.96
CA PRO A 46 -29.71 0.53 30.75
C PRO A 46 -30.60 1.72 31.11
N GLY A 47 -30.12 2.96 30.92
CA GLY A 47 -30.82 4.19 31.31
C GLY A 47 -30.55 4.59 32.76
N LYS A 48 -30.85 5.85 33.09
CA LYS A 48 -30.56 6.44 34.41
C LYS A 48 -31.41 5.85 35.55
N ASP A 49 -32.63 5.39 35.24
CA ASP A 49 -33.60 4.86 36.21
C ASP A 49 -33.63 3.32 36.25
N ALA A 50 -32.55 2.68 35.78
CA ALA A 50 -32.44 1.23 35.70
C ALA A 50 -32.37 0.58 37.08
N SER A 51 -32.97 -0.61 37.20
CA SER A 51 -32.78 -1.45 38.39
C SER A 51 -31.32 -1.88 38.54
N LYS A 52 -30.87 -2.12 39.77
CA LYS A 52 -29.51 -2.60 40.06
C LYS A 52 -29.14 -3.84 39.24
N SER A 53 -30.06 -4.80 39.11
CA SER A 53 -29.85 -6.01 38.32
C SER A 53 -29.58 -5.74 36.83
N ARG A 54 -30.24 -4.73 36.26
CA ARG A 54 -30.04 -4.33 34.86
C ARG A 54 -28.68 -3.66 34.68
N VAL A 55 -28.27 -2.83 35.64
CA VAL A 55 -26.93 -2.21 35.65
C VAL A 55 -25.83 -3.26 35.79
N ASP A 56 -25.98 -4.22 36.71
CA ASP A 56 -25.01 -5.30 36.90
C ASP A 56 -24.85 -6.14 35.63
N LYS A 57 -25.97 -6.49 34.97
CA LYS A 57 -25.94 -7.19 33.68
C LYS A 57 -25.27 -6.37 32.58
N PHE A 58 -25.60 -5.08 32.46
CA PHE A 58 -24.95 -4.19 31.51
C PHE A 58 -23.43 -4.14 31.73
N ASN A 59 -22.95 -4.03 32.96
CA ASN A 59 -21.52 -3.99 33.26
C ASN A 59 -20.80 -5.27 32.82
N GLN A 60 -21.42 -6.44 33.00
CA GLN A 60 -20.89 -7.72 32.54
C GLN A 60 -20.86 -7.80 31.00
N ASP A 61 -21.96 -7.42 30.35
CA ASP A 61 -22.06 -7.44 28.89
C ASP A 61 -21.10 -6.42 28.27
N TYR A 62 -20.90 -5.25 28.89
CA TYR A 62 -19.96 -4.22 28.48
C TYR A 62 -18.51 -4.68 28.58
N LYS A 63 -18.15 -5.41 29.64
CA LYS A 63 -16.83 -6.04 29.75
C LYS A 63 -16.62 -7.05 28.62
N THR A 64 -17.61 -7.88 28.36
CA THR A 64 -17.57 -8.90 27.29
C THR A 64 -17.39 -8.25 25.92
N TYR A 65 -18.14 -7.18 25.65
CA TYR A 65 -17.98 -6.38 24.44
C TYR A 65 -16.57 -5.78 24.32
N GLY A 66 -16.06 -5.17 25.40
CA GLY A 66 -14.72 -4.61 25.44
C GLY A 66 -13.63 -5.64 25.15
N ASP A 67 -13.74 -6.85 25.69
CA ASP A 67 -12.77 -7.93 25.45
C ASP A 67 -12.85 -8.47 24.02
N CYS A 68 -14.05 -8.54 23.45
CA CYS A 68 -14.24 -8.84 22.02
C CYS A 68 -13.54 -7.80 21.12
N MET A 69 -13.74 -6.51 21.40
CA MET A 69 -13.15 -5.43 20.61
C MET A 69 -11.62 -5.42 20.70
N LYS A 70 -11.06 -5.64 21.89
CA LYS A 70 -9.59 -5.78 22.05
C LYS A 70 -9.05 -6.90 21.19
N LYS A 71 -9.67 -8.08 21.22
CA LYS A 71 -9.26 -9.21 20.39
C LYS A 71 -9.29 -8.85 18.90
N TYR A 72 -10.35 -8.19 18.44
CA TYR A 72 -10.45 -7.76 17.05
C TYR A 72 -9.32 -6.80 16.66
N VAL A 73 -9.03 -5.81 17.51
CA VAL A 73 -7.94 -4.85 17.29
C VAL A 73 -6.59 -5.56 17.27
N ASP A 74 -6.34 -6.49 18.20
CA ASP A 74 -5.09 -7.26 18.26
C ASP A 74 -4.90 -8.11 17.00
N ASP A 75 -5.96 -8.78 16.55
CA ASP A 75 -5.92 -9.60 15.34
C ASP A 75 -5.72 -8.72 14.09
N THR A 76 -6.38 -7.56 14.00
CA THR A 76 -6.18 -6.58 12.91
C THR A 76 -4.76 -6.00 12.90
N ASN A 77 -4.19 -5.71 14.06
CA ASN A 77 -2.84 -5.18 14.19
C ASN A 77 -1.78 -6.15 13.65
N LYS A 78 -2.01 -7.47 13.72
CA LYS A 78 -1.10 -8.46 13.11
C LYS A 78 -1.06 -8.30 11.59
N TRP A 79 -2.21 -8.09 10.95
CA TRP A 79 -2.29 -7.85 9.51
C TRP A 79 -1.59 -6.55 9.11
N VAL A 80 -1.84 -5.47 9.86
CA VAL A 80 -1.20 -4.16 9.62
C VAL A 80 0.32 -4.26 9.74
N LYS A 81 0.83 -4.95 10.76
CA LYS A 81 2.28 -5.16 10.94
C LYS A 81 2.87 -5.97 9.79
N ALA A 82 2.23 -7.06 9.39
CA ALA A 82 2.70 -7.87 8.26
C ALA A 82 2.75 -7.06 6.95
N ALA A 83 1.73 -6.24 6.69
CA ALA A 83 1.71 -5.35 5.53
C ALA A 83 2.83 -4.29 5.58
N ALA A 84 3.05 -3.67 6.75
CA ALA A 84 4.13 -2.71 6.93
C ALA A 84 5.52 -3.33 6.74
N GLU A 85 5.74 -4.55 7.25
CA GLU A 85 7.00 -5.28 7.04
C GLU A 85 7.26 -5.56 5.56
N LEU A 86 6.23 -5.94 4.79
CA LEU A 86 6.35 -6.13 3.34
C LEU A 86 6.68 -4.82 2.61
N ALA A 87 6.02 -3.72 2.98
CA ALA A 87 6.30 -2.41 2.41
C ALA A 87 7.76 -1.98 2.69
N ASN A 88 8.23 -2.14 3.93
CA ASN A 88 9.60 -1.80 4.30
C ASN A 88 10.63 -2.66 3.55
N LYS A 89 10.39 -3.96 3.37
CA LYS A 89 11.27 -4.83 2.56
C LYS A 89 11.40 -4.34 1.12
N ALA A 90 10.31 -3.90 0.50
CA ALA A 90 10.34 -3.35 -0.85
C ALA A 90 11.14 -2.03 -0.92
N ILE A 91 10.99 -1.16 0.08
CA ILE A 91 11.79 0.06 0.21
C ILE A 91 13.28 -0.29 0.34
N ASP A 92 13.63 -1.24 1.21
CA ASP A 92 15.01 -1.67 1.42
C ASP A 92 15.63 -2.26 0.14
N GLU A 93 14.84 -3.00 -0.64
CA GLU A 93 15.26 -3.52 -1.94
C GLU A 93 15.55 -2.41 -2.94
N TYR A 94 14.64 -1.45 -3.07
CA TYR A 94 14.82 -0.31 -3.95
C TYR A 94 16.04 0.55 -3.57
N ASN A 95 16.21 0.81 -2.27
CA ASN A 95 17.33 1.58 -1.75
C ASN A 95 18.67 0.90 -2.05
N ARG A 96 18.76 -0.42 -1.80
CA ARG A 96 19.95 -1.21 -2.13
C ARG A 96 20.27 -1.17 -3.62
N TYR A 97 19.28 -1.39 -4.47
CA TYR A 97 19.45 -1.31 -5.93
C TYR A 97 19.98 0.06 -6.37
N THR A 98 19.41 1.13 -5.82
CA THR A 98 19.80 2.50 -6.15
C THR A 98 21.23 2.81 -5.73
N GLU A 99 21.64 2.39 -4.54
CA GLU A 99 23.02 2.54 -4.06
C GLU A 99 24.02 1.74 -4.90
N ASP A 100 23.69 0.50 -5.26
CA ASP A 100 24.54 -0.33 -6.12
C ASP A 100 24.67 0.27 -7.52
N LEU A 101 23.59 0.81 -8.09
CA LEU A 101 23.61 1.52 -9.36
C LEU A 101 24.50 2.77 -9.30
N LYS A 102 24.38 3.56 -8.23
CA LYS A 102 25.22 4.75 -8.02
C LYS A 102 26.71 4.40 -8.01
N LYS A 103 27.11 3.36 -7.28
CA LYS A 103 28.50 2.90 -7.23
C LYS A 103 29.03 2.48 -8.60
N ARG A 104 28.20 1.81 -9.42
CA ARG A 104 28.59 1.42 -10.79
C ARG A 104 28.79 2.64 -11.69
N ILE A 105 27.89 3.63 -11.61
CA ILE A 105 28.02 4.89 -12.36
C ILE A 105 29.27 5.67 -11.97
N GLU A 106 29.64 5.67 -10.69
CA GLU A 106 30.85 6.33 -10.21
C GLU A 106 32.12 5.58 -10.60
N GLY A 107 32.10 4.23 -10.63
CA GLY A 107 33.22 3.41 -11.05
C GLY A 107 33.48 3.39 -12.56
N ASP A 108 32.48 3.72 -13.38
CA ASP A 108 32.58 3.81 -14.84
C ASP A 108 33.07 5.21 -15.33
N LYS A 109 33.38 6.14 -14.41
CA LYS A 109 33.92 7.49 -14.70
C LYS A 109 35.43 7.55 -14.51
#